data_AF-A0A495XQV3-F1
#
_entry.id   AF-A0A495XQV3-F1
#
_cell.length_a   1.000
_cell.length_b   1.000
_cell.length_c   1.000
_cell.angle_alpha   90.00
_cell.angle_beta   90.00
_cell.angle_gamma   90.00
#
_symmetry.space_group_name_H-M   'P 1'
#
loop_
_entity.id
_entity.type
_entity.pdbx_description
1 polymer ?
#
loop_
_entity_poly.entity_id
_entity_poly.type
_entity_poly.pdbx_seq_one_letter_code
_entity_poly.pdbx_strand_id
1 'polypeptide(L)' 'MIATVSCLVCDSALEVAPDAEKGEIVECGSCGQEHEVVEAADGRFAVAFAPEVEEDWGE' A
#
# COMPACT_ATOMS: atom_id res chain seq x y z
N MET A 1 -0.60 -11.87 11.82
CA MET A 1 0.75 -11.96 11.22
C MET A 1 0.83 -10.83 10.21
N ILE A 2 1.86 -10.00 10.25
CA ILE A 2 2.06 -8.93 9.27
C ILE A 2 2.39 -9.58 7.93
N ALA A 3 1.78 -9.11 6.84
CA ALA A 3 2.13 -9.55 5.50
C ALA A 3 3.20 -8.61 4.93
N THR A 4 4.08 -9.15 4.09
CA THR A 4 5.16 -8.38 3.50
C THR A 4 5.06 -8.44 1.98
N VAL A 5 5.02 -7.27 1.36
CA VAL A 5 5.10 -7.09 -0.10
C VAL A 5 6.34 -6.28 -0.44
N SER A 6 6.73 -6.23 -1.71
CA SER A 6 7.87 -5.42 -2.16
C SER A 6 7.40 -4.03 -2.56
N CYS A 7 8.10 -2.99 -2.10
CA CYS A 7 7.89 -1.64 -2.61
C CYS A 7 8.20 -1.57 -4.10
N LEU A 8 7.31 -0.93 -4.87
CA LEU A 8 7.41 -0.82 -6.33
C LEU A 8 8.49 0.18 -6.81
N VAL A 9 9.16 0.88 -5.88
CA VAL A 9 10.15 1.92 -6.16
C VAL A 9 11.56 1.51 -5.74
N CYS A 10 11.71 1.00 -4.52
CA CYS A 10 13.01 0.75 -3.91
C CYS A 10 13.26 -0.71 -3.52
N ASP A 11 12.36 -1.62 -3.90
CA ASP A 11 12.42 -3.07 -3.63
C ASP A 11 12.51 -3.46 -2.14
N SER A 12 12.35 -2.49 -1.23
CA SER A 12 12.36 -2.74 0.22
C SER A 12 11.09 -3.46 0.67
N ALA A 13 11.18 -4.17 1.79
CA ALA A 13 10.03 -4.84 2.40
C ALA A 13 9.02 -3.78 2.89
N LEU A 14 7.79 -3.88 2.38
CA LEU A 14 6.64 -3.09 2.81
C LEU A 14 5.77 -3.95 3.73
N GLU A 15 5.59 -3.50 4.95
CA GLU A 15 4.76 -4.16 5.96
C GLU A 15 3.30 -3.76 5.76
N VAL A 16 2.44 -4.75 5.53
CA VAL A 16 0.98 -4.57 5.38
C VAL A 16 0.29 -5.19 6.59
N ALA A 17 -0.60 -4.41 7.22
CA ALA A 17 -1.35 -4.86 8.37
C ALA A 17 -2.24 -6.06 8.01
N PRO A 18 -2.42 -7.04 8.92
CA PRO A 18 -3.27 -8.21 8.64
C PRO A 18 -4.74 -7.86 8.45
N ASP A 19 -5.19 -6.73 9.01
CA ASP A 19 -6.52 -6.16 8.89
C ASP A 19 -6.64 -5.14 7.75
N ALA A 20 -5.58 -4.92 6.97
CA ALA A 20 -5.61 -3.99 5.85
C ALA A 20 -6.66 -4.42 4.82
N GLU A 21 -7.43 -3.43 4.35
CA GLU A 21 -8.49 -3.63 3.38
C GLU A 21 -8.08 -3.14 1.99
N LYS A 22 -8.76 -3.65 0.96
CA LYS A 22 -8.59 -3.11 -0.39
C LYS A 22 -8.95 -1.62 -0.40
N GLY A 23 -8.08 -0.78 -0.97
CA GLY A 23 -8.19 0.68 -0.97
C GLY A 23 -7.41 1.37 0.15
N GLU A 24 -6.82 0.61 1.07
CA GLU A 24 -5.98 1.18 2.12
C GLU A 24 -4.65 1.69 1.56
N ILE A 25 -4.19 2.84 2.07
CA ILE A 25 -2.91 3.44 1.71
C ILE A 25 -1.82 3.02 2.70
N VAL A 26 -0.71 2.52 2.17
CA VAL A 26 0.44 2.03 2.93
C VAL A 26 1.70 2.76 2.44
N GLU A 27 2.41 3.41 3.36
CA GLU A 27 3.64 4.14 3.04
C GLU A 27 4.88 3.26 3.23
N CYS A 28 5.80 3.32 2.26
CA CYS A 28 7.09 2.67 2.40
C CYS A 28 8.01 3.44 3.35
N GLY A 29 8.30 2.88 4.53
CA GLY A 29 9.22 3.49 5.50
C GLY A 29 10.68 3.64 5.04
N SER A 30 11.05 3.10 3.87
CA SER A 30 12.41 3.23 3.30
C SER A 30 12.56 4.37 2.30
N CYS A 31 11.57 4.61 1.44
CA CYS A 31 11.63 5.66 0.40
C CYS A 31 10.51 6.70 0.48
N GLY A 32 9.53 6.53 1.36
CA GLY A 32 8.37 7.41 1.51
C GLY A 32 7.30 7.25 0.43
N GLN A 33 7.40 6.27 -0.48
CA GLN A 33 6.39 6.06 -1.50
C GLN A 33 5.10 5.48 -0.90
N GLU A 34 3.97 6.11 -1.18
CA GLU A 34 2.64 5.62 -0.87
C GLU A 34 2.16 4.60 -1.91
N HIS A 35 1.56 3.51 -1.43
CA HIS A 35 1.00 2.43 -2.22
C HIS A 35 -0.43 2.14 -1.78
N GLU A 36 -1.32 1.78 -2.70
CA GLU A 36 -2.68 1.34 -2.38
C GLU A 36 -2.76 -0.19 -2.40
N VAL A 37 -3.43 -0.78 -1.40
CA VAL A 37 -3.76 -2.20 -1.38
C VAL A 37 -4.84 -2.48 -2.43
N VAL A 38 -4.48 -3.19 -3.50
CA VAL A 38 -5.43 -3.53 -4.59
C VAL A 38 -6.02 -4.93 -4.45
N GLU A 39 -5.42 -5.78 -3.62
CA GLU A 39 -5.90 -7.12 -3.27
C GLU A 39 -5.62 -7.40 -1.79
N ALA A 40 -6.63 -7.90 -1.07
CA ALA A 40 -6.54 -8.38 0.31
C ALA A 40 -7.42 -9.63 0.44
N ALA A 41 -6.82 -10.82 0.30
CA ALA A 41 -7.55 -12.10 0.32
C ALA A 41 -6.73 -13.22 0.95
N ASP A 42 -7.30 -13.88 1.96
CA ASP A 42 -6.69 -15.04 2.64
C ASP A 42 -5.24 -14.78 3.13
N GLY A 43 -4.95 -13.55 3.59
CA GLY A 43 -3.61 -13.15 4.04
C GLY A 43 -2.60 -12.89 2.91
N ARG A 44 -3.06 -12.84 1.66
CA ARG A 44 -2.28 -12.37 0.51
C ARG A 44 -2.67 -10.93 0.19
N PHE A 45 -1.65 -10.13 -0.08
CA PHE A 45 -1.79 -8.72 -0.39
C PHE A 45 -1.07 -8.40 -1.70
N ALA A 46 -1.67 -7.52 -2.48
CA ALA A 46 -1.02 -6.89 -3.62
C ALA A 46 -1.20 -5.38 -3.53
N VAL A 47 -0.18 -4.65 -3.98
CA VAL A 47 -0.17 -3.19 -3.94
C VAL A 47 0.07 -2.60 -5.31
N ALA A 48 -0.49 -1.41 -5.55
CA ALA A 48 -0.20 -0.56 -6.70
C ALA A 48 0.28 0.81 -6.19
N PHE A 49 0.72 1.70 -7.08
CA PHE A 49 0.96 3.09 -6.71
C PHE A 49 -0.33 3.70 -6.18
N ALA A 50 -0.26 4.38 -5.04
CA ALA A 50 -1.39 5.16 -4.54
C ALA A 50 -1.77 6.22 -5.59
N PRO A 51 -3.06 6.51 -5.76
CA PRO A 51 -3.49 7.58 -6.64
C PRO A 51 -2.91 8.91 -6.15
N GLU A 52 -2.45 9.76 -7.06
CA GLU A 52 -2.14 11.14 -6.72
C GLU A 52 -3.43 11.81 -6.24
N VAL A 53 -3.34 12.60 -5.17
CA VAL A 53 -4.47 13.41 -4.71
C VAL A 53 -4.86 14.34 -5.86
N GLU A 54 -5.98 14.05 -6.53
CA GLU A 54 -6.57 15.00 -7.46
C GLU A 54 -6.98 16.24 -6.64
N GLU A 55 -6.71 17.44 -7.16
CA GLU A 55 -7.00 18.74 -6.51
C GLU A 55 -8.53 19.00 -6.30
N ASP A 56 -9.35 17.96 -6.37
CA ASP A 56 -10.81 17.96 -6.21
C ASP A 56 -11.25 17.11 -4.99
N TRP A 57 -10.31 16.50 -4.27
CA TRP A 57 -10.57 15.86 -2.97
C TRP A 57 -10.78 16.93 -1.88
N GLY A 58 -11.85 17.73 -2.02
CA GLY A 58 -12.16 18.79 -1.10
C GLY A 58 -13.05 19.89 -1.69
N GLU A 59 -14.35 19.61 -1.72
CA GLU A 59 -15.37 20.63 -1.43
C GLU A 59 -16.20 20.19 -0.22
#